data_AF-A0A813XGJ4-F1
#
_entry.id   AF-A0A813XGJ4-F1
#
_cell.length_a   1.000
_cell.length_b   1.000
_cell.length_c   1.000
_cell.angle_alpha   90.00
_cell.angle_beta   90.00
_cell.angle_gamma   90.00
#
_symmetry.space_group_name_H-M   'P 1'
#
loop_
_entity.id
_entity.type
_entity.pdbx_description
1 polymer ?
#
loop_
_entity_poly.entity_id
_entity_poly.type
_entity_poly.pdbx_seq_one_letter_code
_entity_poly.pdbx_strand_id
1 'polypeptide(L)'
;MSSYQTAPYTHFHELIDTWTKHAQSIETQAKNLSEKARVLGTPSDTPEIRTRLDEDERRLHNLATKTKTVLKELADEMIKRKKELSRNDLDMVTKVRTAMNNALKNYEDVITSISKRRQQFQPTTNDTLIDLGNANLSEDDIHQRLQLQQQMKISNNLLVQQNEEQFAIEEQVQLVQADVIEINHMMRDIGAIVSEQSPIIANVEQNVSAANDHIIAGNQQLLGASRHQKKYRKKLCWLLLIFLVIALIVAIVIIIKLKA
;
A
#
# COMPACT_ATOMS: atom_id res chain seq x y z
N MET A 1 18.57 -0.67 -41.31
CA MET A 1 17.45 -1.02 -40.42
C MET A 1 18.03 -1.87 -39.30
N SER A 2 18.27 -1.28 -38.13
CA SER A 2 18.83 -2.00 -36.99
C SER A 2 17.69 -2.71 -36.27
N SER A 3 17.67 -4.03 -36.32
CA SER A 3 16.76 -4.87 -35.55
C SER A 3 17.07 -4.69 -34.07
N TYR A 4 16.18 -4.02 -33.34
CA TYR A 4 16.21 -3.99 -31.88
C TYR A 4 15.95 -5.41 -31.37
N GLN A 5 17.04 -6.12 -31.12
CA GLN A 5 17.02 -7.39 -30.42
C GLN A 5 16.70 -7.05 -28.95
N THR A 6 15.44 -7.17 -28.57
CA THR A 6 15.01 -7.00 -27.17
C THR A 6 15.79 -8.00 -26.33
N ALA A 7 16.55 -7.50 -25.34
CA ALA A 7 17.23 -8.36 -24.39
C ALA A 7 16.22 -9.33 -23.75
N PRO A 8 16.57 -10.60 -23.49
CA PRO A 8 15.66 -11.55 -22.86
C PRO A 8 15.18 -10.98 -21.53
N TYR A 9 13.87 -11.02 -21.27
CA TYR A 9 13.28 -10.60 -20.00
C TYR A 9 13.83 -11.50 -18.89
N THR A 10 14.61 -10.92 -17.99
CA THR A 10 15.35 -11.66 -16.95
C THR A 10 14.67 -11.55 -15.60
N HIS A 11 15.00 -12.47 -14.69
CA HIS A 11 14.57 -12.40 -13.28
C HIS A 11 14.86 -11.03 -12.62
N PHE A 12 15.97 -10.38 -13.00
CA PHE A 12 16.28 -9.02 -12.59
C PHE A 12 15.18 -8.01 -12.99
N HIS A 13 14.67 -8.08 -14.21
CA HIS A 13 13.58 -7.21 -14.67
C HIS A 13 12.26 -7.51 -13.94
N GLU A 14 11.99 -8.77 -13.61
CA GLU A 14 10.83 -9.16 -12.78
C GLU A 14 10.88 -8.55 -11.38
N LEU A 15 12.07 -8.52 -10.77
CA LEU A 15 12.30 -7.90 -9.46
C LEU A 15 12.09 -6.38 -9.51
N ILE A 16 12.59 -5.70 -10.55
CA ILE A 16 12.35 -4.26 -10.78
C ILE A 16 10.85 -3.98 -10.97
N ASP A 17 10.16 -4.78 -11.78
CA ASP A 17 8.72 -4.62 -12.02
C ASP A 17 7.91 -4.84 -10.74
N THR A 18 8.30 -5.82 -9.93
CA THR A 18 7.67 -6.09 -8.63
C THR A 18 7.91 -4.95 -7.65
N TRP A 19 9.14 -4.45 -7.56
CA TRP A 19 9.48 -3.31 -6.73
C TRP A 19 8.73 -2.04 -7.15
N THR A 20 8.59 -1.82 -8.46
CA THR A 20 7.77 -0.73 -9.03
C THR A 20 6.31 -0.83 -8.60
N LYS A 21 5.72 -2.03 -8.72
CA LYS A 21 4.34 -2.29 -8.27
C LYS A 21 4.18 -2.06 -6.77
N HIS A 22 5.18 -2.44 -5.96
CA HIS A 22 5.17 -2.17 -4.52
C HIS A 22 5.19 -0.66 -4.25
N ALA A 23 6.08 0.11 -4.89
CA ALA A 23 6.14 1.57 -4.72
C ALA A 23 4.79 2.23 -5.04
N GLN A 24 4.18 1.87 -6.17
CA GLN A 24 2.86 2.37 -6.58
C GLN A 24 1.74 1.97 -5.61
N SER A 25 1.77 0.72 -5.14
CA SER A 25 0.76 0.18 -4.24
C SER A 25 0.86 0.77 -2.83
N ILE A 26 2.08 1.04 -2.35
CA ILE A 26 2.32 1.75 -1.08
C ILE A 26 1.77 3.17 -1.20
N GLU A 27 2.15 3.90 -2.24
CA GLU A 27 1.70 5.28 -2.47
C GLU A 27 0.17 5.40 -2.55
N THR A 28 -0.47 4.48 -3.30
CA THR A 28 -1.93 4.48 -3.47
C THR A 28 -2.65 4.10 -2.18
N GLN A 29 -2.17 3.08 -1.45
CA GLN A 29 -2.76 2.68 -0.18
C GLN A 29 -2.57 3.74 0.90
N ALA A 30 -1.40 4.38 0.98
CA ALA A 30 -1.14 5.49 1.90
C ALA A 30 -2.11 6.65 1.65
N LYS A 31 -2.37 7.02 0.39
CA LYS A 31 -3.37 8.04 0.05
C LYS A 31 -4.78 7.66 0.48
N ASN A 32 -5.23 6.45 0.16
CA ASN A 32 -6.55 5.95 0.56
C ASN A 32 -6.69 5.90 2.08
N LEU A 33 -5.64 5.48 2.77
CA LEU A 33 -5.58 5.40 4.23
C LEU A 33 -5.68 6.81 4.84
N SER A 34 -4.93 7.77 4.29
CA SER A 34 -5.00 9.18 4.66
C SER A 34 -6.44 9.74 4.54
N GLU A 35 -7.11 9.48 3.41
CA GLU A 35 -8.49 9.94 3.19
C GLU A 35 -9.48 9.34 4.20
N LYS A 36 -9.38 8.04 4.47
CA LYS A 36 -10.25 7.37 5.46
C LYS A 36 -9.98 7.87 6.87
N ALA A 37 -8.72 8.09 7.22
CA ALA A 37 -8.32 8.62 8.52
C ALA A 37 -8.89 10.02 8.80
N ARG A 38 -9.25 10.81 7.77
CA ARG A 38 -9.88 12.13 7.96
C ARG A 38 -11.25 12.05 8.62
N VAL A 39 -11.88 10.89 8.65
CA VAL A 39 -13.18 10.68 9.30
C VAL A 39 -13.03 10.48 10.82
N LEU A 40 -11.84 10.09 11.30
CA LEU A 40 -11.59 9.92 12.74
C LEU A 40 -11.84 11.23 13.48
N GLY A 41 -12.62 11.15 14.56
CA GLY A 41 -13.00 12.31 15.37
C GLY A 41 -14.10 13.19 14.78
N THR A 42 -14.69 12.82 13.65
CA THR A 42 -15.84 13.52 13.07
C THR A 42 -17.15 12.83 13.45
N PRO A 43 -18.33 13.45 13.24
CA PRO A 43 -19.62 12.79 13.45
C PRO A 43 -19.83 11.53 12.59
N SER A 44 -19.01 11.32 11.56
CA SER A 44 -19.03 10.12 10.72
C SER A 44 -18.07 9.02 11.19
N ASP A 45 -17.36 9.23 12.30
CA ASP A 45 -16.50 8.21 12.93
C ASP A 45 -17.36 7.06 13.45
N THR A 46 -17.11 5.86 12.93
CA THR A 46 -17.89 4.65 13.23
C THR A 46 -16.93 3.47 13.47
N PRO A 47 -17.30 2.50 14.33
CA PRO A 47 -16.49 1.30 14.57
C PRO A 47 -16.11 0.54 13.30
N GLU A 48 -17.01 0.52 12.31
CA GLU A 48 -16.78 -0.13 11.01
C GLU A 48 -15.69 0.58 10.19
N ILE A 49 -15.62 1.91 10.24
CA ILE A 49 -14.57 2.68 9.57
C ILE A 49 -13.22 2.47 10.26
N ARG A 50 -13.19 2.44 11.59
CA ARG A 50 -11.97 2.15 12.36
C ARG A 50 -11.42 0.76 12.07
N THR A 51 -12.28 -0.26 12.07
CA THR A 51 -11.89 -1.63 11.72
C THR A 51 -11.30 -1.72 10.32
N ARG A 52 -11.94 -1.06 9.33
CA ARG A 52 -11.42 -0.99 7.95
C ARG A 52 -10.10 -0.24 7.85
N LEU A 53 -9.91 0.80 8.66
CA LEU A 53 -8.65 1.54 8.73
C LEU A 53 -7.52 0.64 9.23
N ASP A 54 -7.75 -0.12 10.29
CA ASP A 54 -6.77 -1.07 10.84
C ASP A 54 -6.41 -2.18 9.84
N GLU A 55 -7.41 -2.66 9.07
CA GLU A 55 -7.16 -3.63 7.99
C GLU A 55 -6.33 -3.04 6.85
N ASP A 56 -6.56 -1.78 6.49
CA ASP A 56 -5.76 -1.08 5.47
C ASP A 56 -4.33 -0.83 5.97
N GLU A 57 -4.14 -0.45 7.23
CA GLU A 57 -2.83 -0.29 7.85
C GLU A 57 -2.06 -1.61 7.87
N ARG A 58 -2.68 -2.71 8.30
CA ARG A 58 -2.05 -4.04 8.29
C ARG A 58 -1.66 -4.46 6.88
N ARG A 59 -2.50 -4.20 5.87
CA ARG A 59 -2.18 -4.52 4.48
C ARG A 59 -0.99 -3.71 3.97
N LEU A 60 -0.94 -2.43 4.29
CA LEU A 60 0.16 -1.55 3.90
C LEU A 60 1.47 -1.93 4.59
N HIS A 61 1.42 -2.24 5.89
CA HIS A 61 2.58 -2.75 6.63
C HIS A 61 3.11 -4.05 6.01
N ASN A 62 2.25 -5.05 5.78
CA ASN A 62 2.66 -6.31 5.13
C ASN A 62 3.29 -6.09 3.75
N LEU A 63 2.83 -5.10 2.98
CA LEU A 63 3.43 -4.75 1.69
C LEU A 63 4.81 -4.13 1.85
N ALA A 64 5.02 -3.27 2.86
CA ALA A 64 6.34 -2.75 3.20
C ALA A 64 7.29 -3.89 3.60
N THR A 65 6.86 -4.82 4.44
CA THR A 65 7.67 -6.00 4.81
C THR A 65 8.03 -6.86 3.60
N LYS A 66 7.08 -7.15 2.70
CA LYS A 66 7.36 -7.89 1.44
C LYS A 66 8.35 -7.16 0.53
N THR A 67 8.36 -5.83 0.57
CA THR A 67 9.31 -5.01 -0.20
C THR A 67 10.75 -5.27 0.22
N LYS A 68 11.00 -5.55 1.50
CA LYS A 68 12.34 -5.89 2.01
C LYS A 68 12.90 -7.14 1.30
N THR A 69 12.08 -8.17 1.14
CA THR A 69 12.47 -9.41 0.45
C THR A 69 12.85 -9.14 -1.01
N VAL A 70 12.03 -8.37 -1.72
CA VAL A 70 12.29 -8.00 -3.13
C VAL A 70 13.58 -7.18 -3.26
N LEU A 71 13.83 -6.24 -2.33
CA LEU A 71 15.05 -5.44 -2.34
C LEU A 71 16.30 -6.27 -2.08
N LYS A 72 16.23 -7.22 -1.15
CA LYS A 72 17.33 -8.14 -0.88
C LYS A 72 17.67 -8.99 -2.10
N GLU A 73 16.66 -9.61 -2.71
CA GLU A 73 16.83 -10.40 -3.94
C GLU A 73 17.37 -9.54 -5.10
N LEU A 74 16.87 -8.30 -5.25
CA LEU A 74 17.35 -7.37 -6.27
C LEU A 74 18.82 -7.00 -6.05
N ALA A 75 19.22 -6.69 -4.81
CA ALA A 75 20.60 -6.37 -4.47
C ALA A 75 21.54 -7.55 -4.81
N ASP A 76 21.17 -8.78 -4.41
CA ASP A 76 21.95 -9.98 -4.72
C ASP A 76 22.08 -10.20 -6.23
N GLU A 77 21.00 -10.00 -6.98
CA GLU A 77 21.01 -10.17 -8.44
C GLU A 77 21.86 -9.08 -9.13
N MET A 78 21.83 -7.84 -8.64
CA MET A 78 22.68 -6.76 -9.14
C MET A 78 24.17 -7.02 -8.89
N ILE A 79 24.52 -7.63 -7.76
CA ILE A 79 25.90 -8.03 -7.46
C ILE A 79 26.36 -9.14 -8.42
N LYS A 80 25.52 -10.17 -8.64
CA LYS A 80 25.83 -11.27 -9.57
C LYS A 80 26.02 -10.77 -11.01
N ARG A 81 25.17 -9.84 -11.44
CA ARG A 81 25.16 -9.28 -12.81
C ARG A 81 26.02 -8.03 -12.97
N LYS A 82 26.90 -7.71 -12.03
CA LYS A 82 27.66 -6.46 -12.01
C LYS A 82 28.39 -6.09 -13.32
N LYS A 83 28.81 -7.08 -14.12
CA LYS A 83 29.49 -6.85 -15.42
C LYS A 83 28.54 -6.78 -16.62
N GLU A 84 27.28 -7.15 -16.43
CA GLU A 84 26.26 -7.30 -17.48
C GLU A 84 25.19 -6.20 -17.42
N LEU A 85 25.14 -5.43 -16.33
CA LEU A 85 24.16 -4.37 -16.14
C LEU A 85 24.37 -3.22 -17.14
N SER A 86 23.30 -2.93 -17.88
CA SER A 86 23.26 -1.84 -18.85
C SER A 86 22.99 -0.50 -18.17
N ARG A 87 23.34 0.62 -18.83
CA ARG A 87 22.93 1.96 -18.39
C ARG A 87 21.41 2.09 -18.20
N ASN A 88 20.63 1.43 -19.06
CA ASN A 88 19.17 1.44 -18.96
C ASN A 88 18.69 0.74 -17.69
N ASP A 89 19.35 -0.36 -17.30
CA ASP A 89 19.02 -1.11 -16.08
C ASP A 89 19.25 -0.25 -14.83
N LEU A 90 20.40 0.44 -14.80
CA LEU A 90 20.76 1.36 -13.71
C LEU A 90 19.80 2.57 -13.62
N ASP A 91 19.36 3.10 -14.76
CA ASP A 91 18.36 4.17 -14.83
C ASP A 91 16.98 3.70 -14.32
N MET A 92 16.54 2.50 -14.70
CA MET A 92 15.30 1.91 -14.17
C MET A 92 15.37 1.75 -12.65
N VAL A 93 16.44 1.17 -12.11
CA VAL A 93 16.65 1.03 -10.66
C VAL A 93 16.62 2.40 -9.96
N THR A 94 17.27 3.41 -10.54
CA THR A 94 17.31 4.77 -9.97
C THR A 94 15.92 5.43 -9.93
N LYS A 95 15.12 5.23 -10.98
CA LYS A 95 13.74 5.74 -11.06
C LYS A 95 12.85 5.09 -10.01
N VAL A 96 12.89 3.76 -9.90
CA VAL A 96 12.08 3.01 -8.93
C VAL A 96 12.50 3.36 -7.50
N ARG A 97 13.80 3.54 -7.24
CA ARG A 97 14.31 4.03 -5.95
C ARG A 97 13.70 5.37 -5.56
N THR A 98 13.66 6.32 -6.49
CA THR A 98 13.07 7.64 -6.26
C THR A 98 11.57 7.53 -5.96
N ALA A 99 10.84 6.71 -6.72
CA ALA A 99 9.42 6.47 -6.48
C ALA A 99 9.15 5.83 -5.11
N MET A 100 9.95 4.85 -4.72
CA MET A 100 9.84 4.18 -3.41
C MET A 100 10.13 5.13 -2.26
N ASN A 101 11.16 5.98 -2.37
CA ASN A 101 11.45 7.01 -1.35
C ASN A 101 10.24 7.92 -1.09
N ASN A 102 9.60 8.39 -2.16
CA ASN A 102 8.40 9.23 -2.04
C ASN A 102 7.24 8.46 -1.40
N ALA A 103 7.01 7.21 -1.82
CA ALA A 103 5.94 6.38 -1.29
C ALA A 103 6.12 6.07 0.21
N LEU A 104 7.34 5.76 0.66
CA LEU A 104 7.64 5.47 2.07
C LEU A 104 7.55 6.73 2.94
N LYS A 105 8.00 7.88 2.43
CA LYS A 105 7.82 9.16 3.13
C LYS A 105 6.33 9.46 3.37
N ASN A 106 5.52 9.36 2.31
CA ASN A 106 4.08 9.55 2.42
C ASN A 106 3.44 8.53 3.39
N TYR A 107 3.89 7.28 3.35
CA TYR A 107 3.43 6.25 4.29
C TYR A 107 3.73 6.61 5.75
N GLU A 108 4.97 7.02 6.05
CA GLU A 108 5.39 7.45 7.39
C GLU A 108 4.59 8.66 7.89
N ASP A 109 4.40 9.67 7.03
CA ASP A 109 3.60 10.85 7.32
C ASP A 109 2.14 10.47 7.66
N VAL A 110 1.55 9.56 6.88
CA VAL A 110 0.16 9.10 7.08
C VAL A 110 0.01 8.35 8.40
N ILE A 111 0.87 7.37 8.70
CA ILE A 111 0.80 6.59 9.95
C ILE A 111 0.99 7.47 11.17
N THR A 112 1.94 8.42 11.10
CA THR A 112 2.14 9.41 12.17
C THR A 112 0.91 10.30 12.35
N SER A 113 0.26 10.71 11.26
CA SER A 113 -0.96 11.51 11.32
C SER A 113 -2.14 10.75 11.93
N ILE A 114 -2.28 9.45 11.62
CA ILE A 114 -3.33 8.60 12.17
C ILE A 114 -3.13 8.42 13.67
N SER A 115 -1.90 8.10 14.10
CA SER A 115 -1.56 7.97 15.51
C SER A 115 -1.92 9.23 16.30
N LYS A 116 -1.49 10.42 15.84
CA LYS A 116 -1.85 11.71 16.45
C LYS A 116 -3.36 11.93 16.52
N ARG A 117 -4.08 11.55 15.46
CA ARG A 117 -5.52 11.73 15.39
C ARG A 117 -6.27 10.78 16.32
N ARG A 118 -5.83 9.53 16.43
CA ARG A 118 -6.35 8.57 17.43
C ARG A 118 -6.10 9.09 18.84
N GLN A 119 -4.94 9.68 19.13
CA GLN A 119 -4.66 10.29 20.44
C GLN A 119 -5.56 11.50 20.73
N GLN A 120 -5.81 12.36 19.74
CA GLN A 120 -6.61 13.58 19.93
C GLN A 120 -8.10 13.30 20.15
N PHE A 121 -8.65 12.26 19.53
CA PHE A 121 -10.09 11.96 19.54
C PHE A 121 -10.46 10.70 20.33
N GLN A 122 -9.56 10.25 21.20
CA GLN A 122 -9.90 9.28 22.25
C GLN A 122 -10.71 9.99 23.34
N PRO A 123 -11.82 9.40 23.83
CA PRO A 123 -12.63 10.01 24.88
C PRO A 123 -11.83 10.08 26.18
N THR A 124 -11.34 11.26 26.57
CA THR A 124 -10.59 11.45 27.82
C THR A 124 -11.46 11.12 29.03
N THR A 125 -11.10 10.08 29.80
CA THR A 125 -11.79 9.69 31.06
C THR A 125 -11.60 10.68 32.21
N ASN A 126 -10.79 11.72 32.02
CA ASN A 126 -10.40 12.65 33.08
C ASN A 126 -11.59 13.46 33.64
N ASP A 127 -12.58 13.80 32.81
CA ASP A 127 -13.76 14.56 33.26
C ASP A 127 -14.65 13.74 34.22
N THR A 128 -14.73 12.42 34.02
CA THR A 128 -15.52 11.52 34.89
C THR A 128 -14.91 11.31 36.29
N LEU A 129 -13.58 11.38 36.42
CA LEU A 129 -12.89 11.14 37.70
C LEU A 129 -12.92 12.37 38.63
N ILE A 130 -12.91 13.58 38.06
CA ILE A 130 -12.93 14.85 38.82
C ILE A 130 -14.30 15.07 39.47
N ASP A 131 -15.39 14.67 38.81
CA ASP A 131 -16.76 14.81 39.34
C ASP A 131 -17.05 13.82 40.49
N LEU A 132 -16.52 12.59 40.41
CA LEU A 132 -16.68 11.56 41.45
C LEU A 132 -15.93 11.90 42.76
N GLY A 133 -14.84 12.65 42.69
CA GLY A 133 -14.04 13.06 43.86
C GLY A 133 -14.68 14.16 44.72
N ASN A 134 -15.63 14.92 44.15
CA ASN A 134 -16.30 16.05 44.82
C ASN A 134 -17.68 15.71 45.39
N ALA A 135 -18.12 14.45 45.31
CA ALA A 135 -19.40 14.02 45.88
C ALA A 135 -19.31 13.97 47.42
N ASN A 136 -19.86 15.00 48.09
CA ASN A 136 -20.11 14.99 49.54
C ASN A 136 -21.17 13.93 49.87
N LEU A 137 -20.73 12.73 50.25
CA LEU A 137 -21.61 11.61 50.64
C LEU A 137 -21.81 11.60 52.16
N SER A 138 -23.07 11.56 52.60
CA SER A 138 -23.40 11.28 54.00
C SER A 138 -23.19 9.79 54.31
N GLU A 139 -22.86 9.45 55.56
CA GLU A 139 -22.42 8.10 55.97
C GLU A 139 -23.48 6.98 55.77
N ASP A 140 -24.76 7.32 55.64
CA ASP A 140 -25.87 6.36 55.68
C ASP A 140 -26.28 5.76 54.32
N ASP A 141 -25.73 6.21 53.19
CA ASP A 141 -26.24 5.82 51.86
C ASP A 141 -25.39 4.71 51.19
N ILE A 142 -25.54 3.48 51.69
CA ILE A 142 -24.82 2.27 51.20
C ILE A 142 -25.08 2.02 49.70
N HIS A 143 -26.29 2.27 49.23
CA HIS A 143 -26.64 2.07 47.82
C HIS A 143 -25.90 3.05 46.90
N GLN A 144 -25.77 4.31 47.32
CA GLN A 144 -25.03 5.32 46.57
C GLN A 144 -23.53 5.00 46.53
N ARG A 145 -22.94 4.53 47.63
CA ARG A 145 -21.53 4.09 47.66
C ARG A 145 -21.26 2.89 46.74
N LEU A 146 -22.17 1.92 46.68
CA LEU A 146 -22.03 0.77 45.78
C LEU A 146 -22.08 1.20 44.31
N GLN A 147 -22.96 2.13 43.97
CA GLN A 147 -23.08 2.69 42.61
C GLN A 147 -21.81 3.46 42.21
N LEU A 148 -21.29 4.33 43.09
CA LEU A 148 -20.00 5.01 42.87
C LEU A 148 -18.85 4.02 42.68
N GLN A 149 -18.79 2.96 43.49
CA GLN A 149 -17.75 1.94 43.37
C GLN A 149 -17.83 1.19 42.03
N GLN A 150 -19.05 0.87 41.57
CA GLN A 150 -19.24 0.26 40.24
C GLN A 150 -18.84 1.22 39.12
N GLN A 151 -19.19 2.50 39.22
CA GLN A 151 -18.83 3.52 38.25
C GLN A 151 -17.31 3.74 38.19
N MET A 152 -16.63 3.73 39.34
CA MET A 152 -15.16 3.79 39.41
C MET A 152 -14.49 2.56 38.78
N LYS A 153 -15.06 1.35 38.94
CA LYS A 153 -14.55 0.14 38.28
C LYS A 153 -14.70 0.22 36.77
N ILE A 154 -15.85 0.69 36.28
CA ILE A 154 -16.09 0.89 34.85
C ILE A 154 -15.12 1.94 34.29
N SER A 155 -14.94 3.06 34.99
CA SER A 155 -14.00 4.11 34.59
C SER A 155 -12.55 3.62 34.57
N ASN A 156 -12.11 2.84 35.57
CA ASN A 156 -10.76 2.27 35.59
C ASN A 156 -10.56 1.27 34.45
N ASN A 157 -11.53 0.38 34.20
CA ASN A 157 -11.44 -0.57 33.09
C ASN A 157 -11.38 0.15 31.74
N LEU A 158 -12.14 1.24 31.57
CA LEU A 158 -12.10 2.06 30.37
C LEU A 158 -10.73 2.75 30.20
N LEU A 159 -10.17 3.29 31.29
CA LEU A 159 -8.84 3.91 31.28
C LEU A 159 -7.73 2.89 30.94
N VAL A 160 -7.81 1.67 31.50
CA VAL A 160 -6.87 0.58 31.16
C VAL A 160 -6.98 0.23 29.67
N GLN A 161 -8.19 0.05 29.15
CA GLN A 161 -8.42 -0.24 27.74
C GLN A 161 -7.88 0.86 26.82
N GLN A 162 -8.03 2.13 27.20
CA GLN A 162 -7.48 3.27 26.44
C GLN A 162 -5.95 3.27 26.44
N ASN A 163 -5.31 3.02 27.58
CA ASN A 163 -3.86 2.93 27.65
C ASN A 163 -3.32 1.76 26.80
N GLU A 164 -4.01 0.62 26.80
CA GLU A 164 -3.66 -0.53 25.95
C GLU A 164 -3.80 -0.19 24.45
N GLU A 165 -4.89 0.48 24.06
CA GLU A 165 -5.10 0.93 22.67
C GLU A 165 -4.01 1.94 22.25
N GLN A 166 -3.67 2.89 23.12
CA GLN A 166 -2.62 3.86 22.86
C GLN A 166 -1.25 3.19 22.68
N PHE A 167 -0.90 2.25 23.57
CA PHE A 167 0.35 1.50 23.47
C PHE A 167 0.43 0.71 22.16
N ALA A 168 -0.66 0.04 21.76
CA ALA A 168 -0.72 -0.72 20.51
C ALA A 168 -0.53 0.18 19.27
N ILE A 169 -1.10 1.40 19.28
CA ILE A 169 -0.91 2.39 18.21
C ILE A 169 0.56 2.84 18.14
N GLU A 170 1.18 3.12 19.28
CA GLU A 170 2.58 3.56 19.34
C GLU A 170 3.54 2.47 18.87
N GLU A 171 3.32 1.22 19.28
CA GLU A 171 4.06 0.06 18.81
C GLU A 171 3.95 -0.09 17.28
N GLN A 172 2.74 0.05 16.73
CA GLN A 172 2.51 -0.03 15.29
C GLN A 172 3.29 1.05 14.52
N VAL A 173 3.30 2.30 15.02
CA VAL A 173 4.09 3.38 14.41
C VAL A 173 5.58 3.04 14.42
N GLN A 174 6.10 2.53 15.55
CA GLN A 174 7.51 2.15 15.67
C GLN A 174 7.89 1.01 14.70
N LEU A 175 7.03 0.01 14.54
CA LEU A 175 7.24 -1.08 13.59
C LEU A 175 7.31 -0.55 12.14
N VAL A 176 6.42 0.37 11.79
CA VAL A 176 6.45 1.02 10.47
C VAL A 176 7.72 1.82 10.26
N GLN A 177 8.14 2.61 11.25
CA GLN A 177 9.38 3.40 11.17
C GLN A 177 10.61 2.49 11.04
N ALA A 178 10.67 1.40 11.81
CA ALA A 178 11.74 0.42 11.70
C ALA A 178 11.80 -0.20 10.30
N ASP A 179 10.66 -0.58 9.74
CA ASP A 179 10.55 -1.10 8.37
C ASP A 179 11.03 -0.09 7.32
N VAL A 180 10.61 1.17 7.45
CA VAL A 180 11.00 2.27 6.55
C VAL A 180 12.51 2.51 6.63
N ILE A 181 13.10 2.52 7.83
CA ILE A 181 14.55 2.69 8.03
C ILE A 181 15.32 1.53 7.38
N GLU A 182 14.88 0.29 7.57
CA GLU A 182 15.53 -0.88 6.99
C GLU A 182 15.45 -0.85 5.45
N ILE A 183 14.29 -0.52 4.88
CA ILE A 183 14.13 -0.37 3.43
C ILE A 183 15.03 0.74 2.91
N ASN A 184 15.12 1.88 3.61
CA ASN A 184 16.02 2.96 3.25
C ASN A 184 17.49 2.54 3.26
N HIS A 185 17.90 1.70 4.22
CA HIS A 185 19.24 1.14 4.25
C HIS A 185 19.50 0.28 2.99
N MET A 186 18.63 -0.68 2.69
CA MET A 186 18.77 -1.53 1.50
C MET A 186 18.79 -0.72 0.20
N MET A 187 17.98 0.35 0.11
CA MET A 187 18.00 1.25 -1.04
C MET A 187 19.29 2.07 -1.17
N ARG A 188 19.97 2.39 -0.05
CA ARG A 188 21.30 3.01 -0.07
C ARG A 188 22.34 2.02 -0.57
N ASP A 189 22.28 0.77 -0.14
CA ASP A 189 23.18 -0.29 -0.62
C ASP A 189 23.02 -0.49 -2.14
N ILE A 190 21.77 -0.58 -2.62
CA ILE A 190 21.47 -0.61 -4.07
C ILE A 190 21.97 0.65 -4.77
N GLY A 191 21.79 1.82 -4.16
CA GLY A 191 22.30 3.09 -4.68
C GLY A 191 23.83 3.11 -4.83
N ALA A 192 24.56 2.52 -3.89
CA ALA A 192 26.01 2.38 -3.97
C ALA A 192 26.41 1.46 -5.14
N ILE A 193 25.69 0.34 -5.32
CA ILE A 193 25.89 -0.57 -6.45
C ILE A 193 25.67 0.16 -7.79
N VAL A 194 24.62 0.97 -7.89
CA VAL A 194 24.33 1.79 -9.09
C VAL A 194 25.43 2.82 -9.35
N SER A 195 25.91 3.49 -8.28
CA SER A 195 26.96 4.50 -8.40
C SER A 195 28.29 3.89 -8.82
N GLU A 196 28.65 2.71 -8.31
CA GLU A 196 29.88 2.00 -8.66
C GLU A 196 29.90 1.55 -10.13
N GLN A 197 28.72 1.23 -10.68
CA GLN A 197 28.55 0.74 -12.04
C GLN A 197 28.24 1.83 -13.07
N SER A 198 28.12 3.09 -12.63
CA SER A 198 27.97 4.23 -13.53
C SER A 198 29.35 4.66 -14.05
N PRO A 199 29.70 4.45 -15.34
CA PRO A 199 30.96 4.97 -15.87
C PRO A 199 30.97 6.51 -15.78
N ILE A 200 32.07 7.10 -15.29
CA ILE A 200 32.29 8.55 -15.22
C ILE A 200 32.17 9.14 -16.62
N ILE A 201 30.99 9.62 -17.05
CA ILE A 201 30.86 10.64 -18.11
C ILE A 201 29.62 11.50 -17.83
N ALA A 202 29.87 12.81 -17.87
CA ALA A 202 29.01 13.93 -17.53
C ALA A 202 27.66 14.02 -18.28
N ASN A 203 26.79 14.85 -17.68
CA ASN A 203 25.53 15.43 -18.17
C ASN A 203 24.26 14.57 -18.09
N VAL A 204 23.67 14.52 -16.89
CA VAL A 204 22.22 14.35 -16.72
C VAL A 204 21.72 15.26 -15.60
N GLU A 205 21.76 16.57 -15.83
CA GLU A 205 21.06 17.54 -14.96
C GLU A 205 19.65 17.90 -15.51
N GLN A 206 19.17 17.22 -16.56
CA GLN A 206 17.95 17.64 -17.27
C GLN A 206 16.77 16.65 -17.27
N ASN A 207 16.84 15.46 -16.65
CA ASN A 207 15.73 14.49 -16.75
C ASN A 207 15.08 14.07 -15.42
N VAL A 208 15.37 14.75 -14.31
CA VAL A 208 14.74 14.45 -13.01
C VAL A 208 13.25 14.85 -12.97
N SER A 209 12.83 15.85 -13.77
CA SER A 209 11.43 16.31 -13.81
C SER A 209 10.47 15.30 -14.47
N ALA A 210 10.93 14.48 -15.41
CA ALA A 210 10.09 13.53 -16.16
C ALA A 210 9.84 12.18 -15.44
N ALA A 211 10.55 11.92 -14.33
CA ALA A 211 10.44 10.66 -13.58
C ALA A 211 9.11 10.54 -12.82
N ASN A 212 8.51 11.67 -12.43
CA ASN A 212 7.18 11.69 -11.84
C ASN A 212 6.10 11.37 -12.90
N ASP A 213 6.20 11.97 -14.09
CA ASP A 213 5.18 11.86 -15.13
C ASP A 213 5.13 10.48 -15.80
N HIS A 214 6.27 9.78 -15.94
CA HIS A 214 6.29 8.45 -16.57
C HIS A 214 5.82 7.31 -15.67
N ILE A 215 5.96 7.41 -14.34
CA ILE A 215 5.34 6.46 -13.41
C ILE A 215 3.84 6.76 -13.24
N ILE A 216 3.43 8.04 -13.36
CA ILE A 216 2.02 8.44 -13.45
C ILE A 216 1.37 7.96 -14.77
N ALA A 217 2.08 7.92 -15.90
CA ALA A 217 1.57 7.30 -17.13
C ALA A 217 1.38 5.77 -16.98
N GLY A 218 2.25 5.09 -16.22
CA GLY A 218 2.06 3.70 -15.80
C GLY A 218 0.82 3.46 -14.92
N ASN A 219 0.39 4.50 -14.18
CA ASN A 219 -0.82 4.53 -13.34
C ASN A 219 -2.10 4.26 -14.16
N GLN A 220 -2.14 4.68 -15.43
CA GLN A 220 -3.28 4.42 -16.32
C GLN A 220 -3.19 3.07 -17.04
N GLN A 221 -1.98 2.60 -17.36
CA GLN A 221 -1.80 1.36 -18.13
C GLN A 221 -2.04 0.09 -17.31
N LEU A 222 -1.69 0.08 -16.00
CA LEU A 222 -1.95 -1.07 -15.13
C LEU A 222 -3.43 -1.21 -14.70
N LEU A 223 -4.12 -0.09 -14.43
CA LEU A 223 -5.58 -0.09 -14.26
C LEU A 223 -6.31 -0.41 -15.58
N GLY A 224 -5.74 -0.01 -16.71
CA GLY A 224 -6.21 -0.32 -18.06
C GLY A 224 -6.10 -1.81 -18.41
N ALA A 225 -5.00 -2.48 -18.09
CA ALA A 225 -4.74 -3.88 -18.47
C ALA A 225 -5.77 -4.86 -17.87
N SER A 226 -6.14 -4.68 -16.60
CA SER A 226 -7.18 -5.51 -15.94
C SER A 226 -8.58 -5.29 -16.56
N ARG A 227 -8.91 -4.05 -16.97
CA ARG A 227 -10.16 -3.73 -17.68
C ARG A 227 -10.16 -4.27 -19.12
N HIS A 228 -9.02 -4.30 -19.80
CA HIS A 228 -8.90 -4.88 -21.14
C HIS A 228 -9.05 -6.40 -21.14
N GLN A 229 -8.53 -7.10 -20.14
CA GLN A 229 -8.66 -8.56 -20.03
C GLN A 229 -10.12 -9.01 -19.82
N LYS A 230 -10.93 -8.24 -19.08
CA LYS A 230 -12.38 -8.48 -18.95
C LYS A 230 -13.17 -8.17 -20.24
N LYS A 231 -12.80 -7.12 -20.97
CA LYS A 231 -13.43 -6.79 -22.27
C LYS A 231 -13.05 -7.79 -23.36
N TYR A 232 -11.82 -8.30 -23.37
CA TYR A 232 -11.34 -9.29 -24.34
C TYR A 232 -12.10 -10.62 -24.20
N ARG A 233 -12.34 -11.10 -22.96
CA ARG A 233 -13.17 -12.29 -22.72
C ARG A 233 -14.61 -12.14 -23.23
N LYS A 234 -15.21 -10.94 -23.09
CA LYS A 234 -16.54 -10.64 -23.66
C LYS A 234 -16.52 -10.62 -25.19
N LYS A 235 -15.48 -10.04 -25.81
CA LYS A 235 -15.31 -10.03 -27.27
C LYS A 235 -15.09 -11.43 -27.85
N LEU A 236 -14.32 -12.27 -27.17
CA LEU A 236 -14.09 -13.67 -27.59
C LEU A 236 -15.39 -14.49 -27.54
N CYS A 237 -16.23 -14.27 -26.53
CA CYS A 237 -17.55 -14.92 -26.43
C CYS A 237 -18.48 -14.51 -27.58
N TRP A 238 -18.50 -13.22 -27.93
CA TRP A 238 -19.26 -12.74 -29.10
C TRP A 238 -18.74 -13.31 -30.43
N LEU A 239 -17.42 -13.43 -30.60
CA LEU A 239 -16.81 -14.03 -31.79
C LEU A 239 -17.18 -15.52 -31.92
N LEU A 240 -17.13 -16.28 -30.82
CA LEU A 240 -17.58 -17.67 -30.78
C LEU A 240 -19.06 -17.83 -31.14
N LEU A 241 -19.91 -16.93 -30.66
CA LEU A 241 -21.35 -16.95 -30.97
C LEU A 241 -21.60 -16.73 -32.47
N ILE A 242 -20.92 -15.77 -33.09
CA ILE A 242 -21.02 -15.51 -34.53
C ILE A 242 -20.56 -16.73 -35.33
N PHE A 243 -19.44 -17.37 -34.92
CA PHE A 243 -18.95 -18.58 -35.58
C PHE A 243 -19.96 -19.73 -35.51
N LEU A 244 -20.62 -19.92 -34.35
CA LEU A 244 -21.67 -20.94 -34.18
C LEU A 244 -22.86 -20.70 -35.11
N VAL A 245 -23.31 -19.45 -35.26
CA VAL A 245 -24.42 -19.08 -36.15
C VAL A 245 -24.08 -19.37 -37.61
N ILE A 246 -22.86 -19.04 -38.04
CA ILE A 246 -22.41 -19.33 -39.41
C ILE A 246 -22.38 -20.84 -39.65
N ALA A 247 -21.85 -21.63 -38.71
CA ALA A 247 -21.82 -23.09 -38.81
C ALA A 247 -23.24 -23.69 -38.92
N LEU A 248 -24.20 -23.16 -38.17
CA LEU A 248 -25.60 -23.58 -38.23
C LEU A 248 -26.23 -23.30 -39.60
N ILE A 249 -25.99 -22.11 -40.17
CA ILE A 249 -26.50 -21.74 -41.50
C ILE A 249 -25.93 -22.68 -42.57
N VAL A 250 -24.63 -22.97 -42.52
CA VAL A 250 -23.99 -23.89 -43.47
C VAL A 250 -24.59 -25.30 -43.34
N ALA A 251 -24.80 -25.79 -42.12
CA ALA A 251 -25.42 -27.09 -41.89
C ALA A 251 -26.85 -27.16 -42.46
N ILE A 252 -27.65 -26.10 -42.30
CA ILE A 252 -29.02 -26.02 -42.86
C ILE A 252 -28.98 -26.07 -44.38
N VAL A 253 -28.09 -25.30 -45.02
CA VAL A 253 -27.95 -25.29 -46.49
C VAL A 253 -27.57 -26.67 -47.02
N ILE A 254 -26.63 -27.36 -46.35
CA ILE A 254 -26.24 -28.72 -46.72
C ILE A 254 -27.42 -29.68 -46.60
N ILE A 255 -28.19 -29.64 -45.50
CA ILE A 255 -29.35 -30.51 -45.31
C ILE A 255 -30.41 -30.27 -46.39
N ILE A 256 -30.69 -29.00 -46.72
CA ILE A 256 -31.66 -28.67 -47.79
C ILE A 256 -31.16 -29.18 -49.14
N LYS A 257 -29.86 -29.04 -49.43
CA LYS A 257 -29.24 -29.53 -50.68
C LYS A 257 -29.13 -31.05 -50.76
N LEU A 258 -29.08 -31.74 -49.61
CA LEU A 258 -29.04 -33.20 -49.55
C LEU A 258 -30.44 -33.83 -49.63
N LYS A 259 -31.48 -33.05 -49.32
CA LYS A 259 -32.88 -33.49 -49.29
C LYS A 259 -33.71 -33.03 -50.50
N ALA A 260 -33.10 -32.23 -51.39
CA ALA A 260 -33.63 -31.84 -52.70
C ALA A 260 -32.90 -32.65 -53.79
#